data_AF-F8N7A0-F1
#
_entry.id   AF-F8N7A0-F1
#
_cell.length_a   1.000
_cell.length_b   1.000
_cell.length_c   1.000
_cell.angle_alpha   90.00
_cell.angle_beta   90.00
_cell.angle_gamma   90.00
#
_symmetry.space_group_name_H-M   'P 1'
#
loop_
_entity.id
_entity.type
_entity.pdbx_description
1 polymer ?
#
loop_
_entity_poly.entity_id
_entity_poly.type
_entity_poly.pdbx_seq_one_letter_code
_entity_poly.pdbx_strand_id
1 'polypeptide(L)'
;MARKLFISILGASIYETCRYVQGNFHSTETRFIQQATLELIGKKEPWTEQDRICILLTDRAQHSNWDKAIAERIDSHTKANIPYEGLESTLQRMGLPTQVAPIPIPDGKNEEEMWKIFQTAFDLMEEGDEVYFDLTHSFRYLSMLILVLGNYAKFLKNVHITHISYGNYEARTDMGAPIVDLLPLTMLQDWTFAAADFLQNGYVEKMSELASNSIKILQRNEATRTEANKRLADFVSSLKSLVDERQTCRGMHISEGDTLDDLRVRSEKIEAIVIKPLEPIIKKVVATMPVSGDSLTNCLHAAQWCYDNHLYQQAVTILQEGVVTFFCERHGIRKDNEAERGIVNSAFVIKFKVLPPALWTVKDADKEKLIEVLHDVLIEQPIVYQTFNNISEVRNDYNHSGYRSKQKPLETKSIKDNIAKALNNFSICLTREYEEQANQRSTFVNLSNHPSDKWDETQLTAARQYGEIKDLPFPDISADLDNKKLDKLVEKTLGKIYQTAYPAREVTIHIMGEMTFTFRLVEKLKAAGIHCVASTSERVVQELSDGRKVVQFSFVRFREY
;
A
#
# COMPACT_ATOMS: atom_id res chain seq x y z
N MET A 1 33.33 -2.56 21.01
CA MET A 1 32.24 -1.62 21.35
C MET A 1 32.32 -0.48 20.35
N ALA A 2 31.20 0.15 20.01
CA ALA A 2 31.24 1.35 19.21
C ALA A 2 31.98 2.45 19.99
N ARG A 3 32.70 3.32 19.28
CA ARG A 3 33.42 4.44 19.89
C ARG A 3 32.40 5.47 20.38
N LYS A 4 32.56 5.96 21.61
CA LYS A 4 31.75 7.07 22.11
C LYS A 4 32.36 8.40 21.70
N LEU A 5 31.55 9.27 21.14
CA LEU A 5 31.93 10.61 20.75
C LEU A 5 31.04 11.62 21.47
N PHE A 6 31.62 12.36 22.41
CA PHE A 6 30.95 13.49 23.07
C PHE A 6 31.24 14.78 22.33
N ILE A 7 30.20 15.51 21.94
CA ILE A 7 30.29 16.80 21.26
C ILE A 7 29.52 17.83 22.09
N SER A 8 30.22 18.82 22.62
CA SER A 8 29.62 19.94 23.35
C SER A 8 30.10 21.26 22.80
N ILE A 9 29.23 22.27 22.85
CA ILE A 9 29.58 23.65 22.53
C ILE A 9 29.78 24.42 23.83
N LEU A 10 30.91 25.10 23.96
CA LEU A 10 31.19 25.95 25.12
C LEU A 10 30.74 27.39 24.84
N GLY A 11 29.94 27.96 25.74
CA GLY A 11 29.59 29.38 25.70
C GLY A 11 30.70 30.25 26.28
N ALA A 12 30.53 31.57 26.21
CA ALA A 12 31.52 32.54 26.70
C ALA A 12 31.03 33.39 27.89
N SER A 13 29.79 33.19 28.36
CA SER A 13 29.27 33.86 29.56
C SER A 13 30.00 33.38 30.81
N ILE A 14 29.87 34.11 31.92
CA ILE A 14 30.36 33.65 33.22
C ILE A 14 29.39 32.59 33.73
N TYR A 15 29.93 31.46 34.19
CA TYR A 15 29.15 30.38 34.77
C TYR A 15 29.28 30.35 36.29
N GLU A 16 28.18 30.01 36.95
CA GLU A 16 28.12 29.80 38.39
C GLU A 16 28.25 28.31 38.73
N THR A 17 28.70 28.01 39.94
CA THR A 17 28.79 26.63 40.44
C THR A 17 27.40 26.11 40.79
N CYS A 18 27.09 24.90 40.36
CA CYS A 18 25.93 24.16 40.84
C CYS A 18 26.17 22.65 40.80
N ARG A 19 25.21 21.89 41.30
CA ARG A 19 25.13 20.44 41.05
C ARG A 19 24.07 20.19 40.01
N TYR A 20 24.35 19.31 39.05
CA TYR A 20 23.39 18.88 38.06
C TYR A 20 22.76 17.54 38.43
N VAL A 21 21.50 17.34 38.06
CA VAL A 21 20.72 16.15 38.42
C VAL A 21 19.98 15.53 37.25
N GLN A 22 19.92 14.19 37.21
CA GLN A 22 19.08 13.43 36.29
C GLN A 22 18.61 12.13 36.96
N GLY A 23 17.33 12.03 37.30
CA GLY A 23 16.82 10.92 38.11
C GLY A 23 17.56 10.85 39.45
N ASN A 24 18.20 9.72 39.74
CA ASN A 24 18.99 9.52 40.96
C ASN A 24 20.47 9.94 40.83
N PHE A 25 20.88 10.46 39.67
CA PHE A 25 22.22 10.97 39.46
C PHE A 25 22.36 12.39 40.01
N HIS A 26 23.44 12.63 40.75
CA HIS A 26 23.91 13.95 41.15
C HIS A 26 25.37 14.08 40.71
N SER A 27 25.69 15.16 40.01
CA SER A 27 27.07 15.47 39.63
C SER A 27 27.87 15.97 40.83
N THR A 28 29.19 16.00 40.66
CA THR A 28 30.02 16.88 41.49
C THR A 28 29.61 18.35 41.29
N GLU A 29 29.90 19.19 42.27
CA GLU A 29 29.69 20.63 42.13
C GLU A 29 30.63 21.19 41.07
N THR A 30 30.07 21.81 40.04
CA THR A 30 30.82 22.28 38.88
C THR A 30 30.21 23.54 38.30
N ARG A 31 31.03 24.31 37.59
CA ARG A 31 30.57 25.43 36.74
C ARG A 31 30.14 24.97 35.35
N PHE A 32 30.60 23.79 34.93
CA PHE A 32 30.50 23.34 33.56
C PHE A 32 29.62 22.10 33.47
N ILE A 33 28.47 22.23 32.81
CA ILE A 33 27.59 21.10 32.50
C ILE A 33 28.33 19.97 31.78
N GLN A 34 29.36 20.27 30.99
CA GLN A 34 30.18 19.29 30.30
C GLN A 34 30.77 18.27 31.27
N GLN A 35 31.30 18.72 32.43
CA GLN A 35 31.79 17.81 33.46
C GLN A 35 30.67 16.92 33.97
N ALA A 36 29.52 17.50 34.33
CA ALA A 36 28.40 16.75 34.87
C ALA A 36 27.83 15.72 33.87
N THR A 37 27.74 16.06 32.59
CA THR A 37 27.30 15.13 31.54
C THR A 37 28.31 14.01 31.30
N LEU A 38 29.62 14.31 31.31
CA LEU A 38 30.67 13.29 31.20
C LEU A 38 30.68 12.33 32.39
N GLU A 39 30.44 12.83 33.61
CA GLU A 39 30.23 12.02 34.82
C GLU A 39 28.98 11.12 34.70
N LEU A 40 27.87 11.68 34.21
CA LEU A 40 26.63 10.95 33.98
C LEU A 40 26.83 9.79 32.99
N ILE A 41 27.48 10.07 31.85
CA ILE A 41 27.77 9.06 30.82
C ILE A 41 28.74 8.01 31.38
N GLY A 42 29.85 8.45 32.00
CA GLY A 42 30.89 7.57 32.55
C GLY A 42 30.39 6.65 33.66
N LYS A 43 29.39 7.09 34.44
CA LYS A 43 28.73 6.27 35.47
C LYS A 43 27.86 5.17 34.86
N LYS A 44 27.24 5.42 33.71
CA LYS A 44 26.43 4.41 32.98
C LYS A 44 27.34 3.43 32.24
N GLU A 45 28.32 3.96 31.51
CA GLU A 45 29.27 3.18 30.72
C GLU A 45 30.67 3.83 30.80
N PRO A 46 31.70 3.14 31.33
CA PRO A 46 33.04 3.71 31.51
C PRO A 46 33.65 4.23 30.21
N TRP A 47 34.35 5.36 30.26
CA TRP A 47 35.14 5.89 29.14
C TRP A 47 36.36 5.02 28.86
N THR A 48 36.78 4.95 27.60
CA THR A 48 37.93 4.17 27.11
C THR A 48 38.85 5.03 26.27
N GLU A 49 40.07 4.55 26.00
CA GLU A 49 41.04 5.25 25.15
C GLU A 49 40.59 5.43 23.69
N GLN A 50 39.61 4.63 23.23
CA GLN A 50 39.06 4.71 21.88
C GLN A 50 38.00 5.82 21.74
N ASP A 51 37.43 6.27 22.87
CA ASP A 51 36.42 7.31 22.88
C ASP A 51 37.04 8.68 22.61
N ARG A 52 36.21 9.67 22.30
CA ARG A 52 36.66 11.06 22.11
C ARG A 52 35.69 12.06 22.74
N ILE A 53 36.27 13.14 23.29
CA ILE A 53 35.54 14.27 23.84
C ILE A 53 35.94 15.51 23.04
N CYS A 54 35.01 16.07 22.29
CA CYS A 54 35.22 17.23 21.44
C CYS A 54 34.45 18.43 22.01
N ILE A 55 35.17 19.48 22.39
CA ILE A 55 34.59 20.73 22.87
C ILE A 55 34.75 21.77 21.76
N LEU A 56 33.63 22.19 21.17
CA LEU A 56 33.58 23.17 20.10
C LEU A 56 33.66 24.58 20.70
N LEU A 57 34.64 25.35 20.26
CA LEU A 57 35.02 26.63 20.83
C LEU A 57 35.01 27.71 19.75
N THR A 58 34.29 28.81 20.00
CA THR A 58 34.60 30.07 19.32
C THR A 58 35.83 30.71 19.96
N ASP A 59 36.50 31.61 19.25
CA ASP A 59 37.66 32.35 19.76
C ASP A 59 37.35 32.98 21.13
N ARG A 60 36.14 33.52 21.31
CA ARG A 60 35.73 34.11 22.58
C ARG A 60 35.57 33.07 23.68
N ALA A 61 34.94 31.92 23.39
CA ALA A 61 34.71 30.87 24.37
C ALA A 61 36.03 30.24 24.84
N GLN A 62 37.01 30.11 23.94
CA GLN A 62 38.34 29.60 24.27
C GLN A 62 38.99 30.41 25.41
N HIS A 63 39.13 31.73 25.21
CA HIS A 63 39.78 32.61 26.19
C HIS A 63 38.91 32.93 27.41
N SER A 64 37.59 32.75 27.32
CA SER A 64 36.68 33.11 28.40
C SER A 64 36.35 31.95 29.34
N ASN A 65 36.36 30.71 28.85
CA ASN A 65 35.84 29.56 29.59
C ASN A 65 36.62 28.25 29.38
N TRP A 66 37.49 28.13 28.38
CA TRP A 66 38.24 26.90 28.13
C TRP A 66 39.61 26.91 28.82
N ASP A 67 40.44 27.90 28.52
CA ASP A 67 41.88 27.89 28.79
C ASP A 67 42.22 27.63 30.27
N LYS A 68 43.15 26.71 30.53
CA LYS A 68 43.63 26.39 31.89
C LYS A 68 44.30 27.55 32.64
N ALA A 69 44.75 28.57 31.91
CA ALA A 69 45.44 29.73 32.48
C ALA A 69 44.47 30.75 33.13
N ILE A 70 43.16 30.56 32.96
CA ILE A 70 42.14 31.42 33.57
C ILE A 70 42.17 31.21 35.09
N ALA A 71 42.43 32.28 35.83
CA ALA A 71 42.39 32.31 37.30
C ALA A 71 41.30 33.26 37.85
N GLU A 72 40.92 34.26 37.06
CA GLU A 72 39.87 35.22 37.40
C GLU A 72 39.12 35.68 36.15
N ARG A 73 37.87 36.13 36.34
CA ARG A 73 37.08 36.83 35.32
C ARG A 73 36.49 38.10 35.89
N ILE A 74 36.27 39.09 35.03
CA ILE A 74 35.59 40.34 35.43
C ILE A 74 34.09 40.14 35.29
N ASP A 75 33.37 40.23 36.41
CA ASP A 75 31.92 40.20 36.40
C ASP A 75 31.36 41.43 35.66
N SER A 76 30.48 41.18 34.68
CA SER A 76 29.99 42.24 33.80
C SER A 76 29.12 43.28 34.51
N HIS A 77 28.50 42.93 35.63
CA HIS A 77 27.55 43.77 36.38
C HIS A 77 28.25 44.55 37.51
N THR A 78 29.05 43.85 38.32
CA THR A 78 29.73 44.41 39.50
C THR A 78 31.12 44.97 39.19
N LYS A 79 31.69 44.63 38.01
CA LYS A 79 33.06 44.97 37.60
C LYS A 79 34.16 44.42 38.52
N ALA A 80 33.82 43.50 39.43
CA ALA A 80 34.78 42.85 40.30
C ALA A 80 35.50 41.69 39.60
N ASN A 81 36.76 41.46 39.98
CA ASN A 81 37.46 40.22 39.66
C ASN A 81 36.89 39.09 40.53
N ILE A 82 36.37 38.05 39.90
CA ILE A 82 35.89 36.84 40.55
C ILE A 82 36.84 35.67 40.26
N PRO A 83 37.19 34.85 41.27
CA PRO A 83 37.93 33.62 41.03
C PRO A 83 37.20 32.72 40.02
N TYR A 84 37.91 32.31 38.98
CA TYR A 84 37.34 31.56 37.88
C TYR A 84 38.38 30.60 37.30
N GLU A 85 37.94 29.41 36.92
CA GLU A 85 38.79 28.37 36.35
C GLU A 85 38.21 27.93 35.01
N GLY A 86 39.07 27.68 34.03
CA GLY A 86 38.67 27.15 32.73
C GLY A 86 38.23 25.68 32.78
N LEU A 87 37.44 25.27 31.78
CA LEU A 87 36.99 23.90 31.61
C LEU A 87 38.16 22.92 31.39
N GLU A 88 39.24 23.35 30.73
CA GLU A 88 40.41 22.49 30.48
C GLU A 88 40.99 21.94 31.79
N SER A 89 41.21 22.79 32.80
CA SER A 89 41.71 22.38 34.12
C SER A 89 40.73 21.45 34.86
N THR A 90 39.43 21.73 34.70
CA THR A 90 38.36 20.90 35.27
C THR A 90 38.40 19.48 34.67
N LEU A 91 38.48 19.36 33.34
CA LEU A 91 38.52 18.07 32.65
C LEU A 91 39.85 17.32 32.87
N GLN A 92 40.98 18.03 32.99
CA GLN A 92 42.26 17.40 33.36
C GLN A 92 42.19 16.74 34.74
N ARG A 93 41.51 17.37 35.71
CA ARG A 93 41.31 16.80 37.05
C ARG A 93 40.38 15.59 37.07
N MET A 94 39.49 15.44 36.09
CA MET A 94 38.66 14.24 35.96
C MET A 94 39.48 12.98 35.65
N GLY A 95 40.67 13.11 35.06
CA GLY A 95 41.56 11.98 34.77
C GLY A 95 40.94 10.96 33.81
N LEU A 96 40.16 11.42 32.82
CA LEU A 96 39.49 10.55 31.85
C LEU A 96 40.53 9.82 30.97
N PRO A 97 40.32 8.54 30.63
CA PRO A 97 41.24 7.76 29.79
C PRO A 97 41.19 8.15 28.30
N THR A 98 40.30 9.07 27.93
CA THR A 98 40.06 9.52 26.54
C THR A 98 40.66 10.90 26.31
N GLN A 99 41.01 11.18 25.04
CA GLN A 99 41.48 12.49 24.62
C GLN A 99 40.35 13.53 24.62
N VAL A 100 40.59 14.65 25.30
CA VAL A 100 39.77 15.86 25.18
C VAL A 100 40.39 16.79 24.13
N ALA A 101 39.63 17.08 23.07
CA ALA A 101 40.06 17.90 21.95
C ALA A 101 39.28 19.23 21.91
N PRO A 102 39.94 20.39 22.05
CA PRO A 102 39.34 21.68 21.72
C PRO A 102 39.25 21.83 20.20
N ILE A 103 38.04 22.00 19.68
CA ILE A 103 37.77 22.12 18.24
C ILE A 103 37.36 23.56 17.92
N PRO A 104 38.16 24.32 17.15
CA PRO A 104 37.82 25.70 16.80
C PRO A 104 36.65 25.73 15.82
N ILE A 105 35.68 26.59 16.09
CA ILE A 105 34.53 26.86 15.21
C ILE A 105 34.31 28.37 15.06
N PRO A 106 33.76 28.85 13.92
CA PRO A 106 33.40 30.25 13.79
C PRO A 106 32.20 30.60 14.70
N ASP A 107 31.90 31.90 14.83
CA ASP A 107 30.78 32.39 15.66
C ASP A 107 29.40 32.00 15.08
N GLY A 108 29.32 31.69 13.79
CA GLY A 108 28.07 31.31 13.14
C GLY A 108 27.18 32.51 12.83
N LYS A 109 27.77 33.62 12.39
CA LYS A 109 27.04 34.89 12.15
C LYS A 109 26.29 34.93 10.82
N ASN A 110 26.64 34.04 9.90
CA ASN A 110 26.10 33.96 8.54
C ASN A 110 26.00 32.49 8.09
N GLU A 111 25.43 32.27 6.91
CA GLU A 111 25.20 30.94 6.34
C GLU A 111 26.51 30.17 6.09
N GLU A 112 27.56 30.84 5.60
CA GLU A 112 28.86 30.20 5.34
C GLU A 112 29.48 29.66 6.63
N GLU A 113 29.48 30.46 7.69
CA GLU A 113 29.95 30.04 9.01
C GLU A 113 29.08 28.92 9.59
N MET A 114 27.76 28.96 9.40
CA MET A 114 26.84 27.88 9.80
C MET A 114 27.23 26.55 9.14
N TRP A 115 27.44 26.53 7.83
CA TRP A 115 27.86 25.32 7.12
C TRP A 115 29.25 24.86 7.53
N LYS A 116 30.17 25.78 7.84
CA LYS A 116 31.48 25.43 8.39
C LYS A 116 31.37 24.73 9.74
N ILE A 117 30.51 25.21 10.64
CA ILE A 117 30.21 24.54 11.92
C ILE A 117 29.62 23.15 11.68
N PHE A 118 28.64 23.05 10.79
CA PHE A 118 28.02 21.77 10.42
C PHE A 118 29.06 20.76 9.93
N GLN A 119 29.89 21.15 8.96
CA GLN A 119 30.91 20.30 8.37
C GLN A 119 31.95 19.89 9.40
N THR A 120 32.40 20.83 10.24
CA THR A 120 33.37 20.57 11.31
C THR A 120 32.82 19.50 12.26
N ALA A 121 31.58 19.66 12.74
CA ALA A 121 30.97 18.70 13.63
C ALA A 121 30.73 17.34 12.96
N PHE A 122 30.33 17.32 11.68
CA PHE A 122 30.16 16.09 10.91
C PHE A 122 31.47 15.32 10.73
N ASP A 123 32.58 16.01 10.44
CA ASP A 123 33.88 15.41 10.19
C ASP A 123 34.51 14.78 11.45
N LEU A 124 34.09 15.21 12.64
CA LEU A 124 34.50 14.57 13.90
C LEU A 124 33.92 13.15 14.06
N MET A 125 32.77 12.89 13.45
CA MET A 125 32.07 11.62 13.55
C MET A 125 32.69 10.57 12.63
N GLU A 126 32.85 9.36 13.13
CA GLU A 126 33.23 8.18 12.34
C GLU A 126 32.04 7.26 12.11
N GLU A 127 32.20 6.32 11.18
CA GLU A 127 31.14 5.37 10.86
C GLU A 127 30.82 4.48 12.07
N GLY A 128 29.55 4.42 12.47
CA GLY A 128 29.10 3.62 13.61
C GLY A 128 29.37 4.22 14.99
N ASP A 129 29.80 5.47 15.10
CA ASP A 129 30.00 6.15 16.40
C ASP A 129 28.72 6.20 17.25
N GLU A 130 28.87 6.04 18.57
CA GLU A 130 27.85 6.40 19.56
C GLU A 130 28.01 7.87 19.94
N VAL A 131 27.13 8.72 19.45
CA VAL A 131 27.27 10.18 19.58
C VAL A 131 26.43 10.72 20.73
N TYR A 132 27.06 11.54 21.57
CA TYR A 132 26.47 12.23 22.70
C TYR A 132 26.59 13.73 22.46
N PHE A 133 25.46 14.42 22.32
CA PHE A 133 25.43 15.87 22.14
C PHE A 133 25.10 16.60 23.43
N ASP A 134 25.78 17.70 23.68
CA ASP A 134 25.40 18.67 24.70
C ASP A 134 25.02 20.01 24.06
N LEU A 135 23.74 20.38 24.23
CA LEU A 135 23.10 21.56 23.65
C LEU A 135 22.91 22.69 24.67
N THR A 136 23.54 22.61 25.84
CA THR A 136 23.29 23.55 26.93
C THR A 136 23.65 24.99 26.57
N HIS A 137 24.78 25.18 25.88
CA HIS A 137 25.27 26.50 25.49
C HIS A 137 25.23 26.76 23.99
N SER A 138 24.51 25.95 23.21
CA SER A 138 24.32 26.21 21.78
C SER A 138 23.38 27.40 21.57
N PHE A 139 23.81 28.37 20.75
CA PHE A 139 23.03 29.57 20.43
C PHE A 139 21.74 29.21 19.68
N ARG A 140 20.65 29.98 19.87
CA ARG A 140 19.31 29.93 19.22
C ARG A 140 19.11 28.90 18.08
N TYR A 141 19.83 29.04 16.95
CA TYR A 141 19.66 28.17 15.78
C TYR A 141 20.57 26.93 15.77
N LEU A 142 21.68 26.95 16.50
CA LEU A 142 22.71 25.92 16.51
C LEU A 142 22.21 24.62 17.14
N SER A 143 21.31 24.70 18.11
CA SER A 143 20.56 23.54 18.63
C SER A 143 19.74 22.87 17.52
N MET A 144 19.11 23.65 16.63
CA MET A 144 18.39 23.10 15.48
C MET A 144 19.36 22.51 14.45
N LEU A 145 20.51 23.15 14.21
CA LEU A 145 21.55 22.65 13.32
C LEU A 145 22.07 21.28 13.77
N ILE A 146 22.33 21.09 15.07
CA ILE A 146 22.81 19.81 15.61
C ILE A 146 21.76 18.71 15.49
N LEU A 147 20.47 19.03 15.67
CA LEU A 147 19.39 18.06 15.43
C LEU A 147 19.36 17.61 13.97
N VAL A 148 19.49 18.56 13.02
CA VAL A 148 19.56 18.24 11.58
C VAL A 148 20.82 17.44 11.25
N LEU A 149 21.98 17.83 11.81
CA LEU A 149 23.24 17.12 11.68
C LEU A 149 23.14 15.68 12.19
N GLY A 150 22.48 15.47 13.33
CA GLY A 150 22.27 14.13 13.88
C GLY A 150 21.57 13.21 12.90
N ASN A 151 20.50 13.68 12.24
CA ASN A 151 19.80 12.90 11.21
C ASN A 151 20.66 12.66 9.96
N TYR A 152 21.39 13.69 9.51
CA TYR A 152 22.30 13.58 8.38
C TYR A 152 23.42 12.56 8.63
N ALA A 153 24.00 12.57 9.83
CA ALA A 153 25.04 11.64 10.24
C ALA A 153 24.53 10.21 10.42
N LYS A 154 23.31 10.01 10.97
CA LYS A 154 22.66 8.69 11.01
C LYS A 154 22.59 8.08 9.62
N PHE A 155 22.24 8.89 8.61
CA PHE A 155 22.09 8.42 7.24
C PHE A 155 23.45 8.14 6.54
N LEU A 156 24.43 9.03 6.66
CA LEU A 156 25.69 8.92 5.90
C LEU A 156 26.79 8.12 6.60
N LYS A 157 26.82 8.14 7.93
CA LYS A 157 27.87 7.49 8.75
C LYS A 157 27.29 6.43 9.67
N ASN A 158 26.01 6.08 9.56
CA ASN A 158 25.37 5.08 10.41
C ASN A 158 25.63 5.28 11.92
N VAL A 159 25.73 6.55 12.37
CA VAL A 159 25.99 6.86 13.77
C VAL A 159 24.75 6.60 14.63
N HIS A 160 24.97 6.28 15.89
CA HIS A 160 23.90 6.13 16.88
C HIS A 160 23.87 7.32 17.84
N ILE A 161 22.88 8.20 17.68
CA ILE A 161 22.67 9.30 18.63
C ILE A 161 22.13 8.71 19.94
N THR A 162 22.98 8.65 20.95
CA THR A 162 22.68 7.93 22.20
C THR A 162 22.13 8.85 23.28
N HIS A 163 22.53 10.13 23.27
CA HIS A 163 22.03 11.11 24.23
C HIS A 163 22.12 12.53 23.65
N ILE A 164 21.13 13.35 24.00
CA ILE A 164 21.17 14.79 23.72
C ILE A 164 20.85 15.50 25.03
N SER A 165 21.86 16.01 25.72
CA SER A 165 21.72 16.64 27.02
C SER A 165 21.48 18.14 26.89
N TYR A 166 20.62 18.68 27.76
CA TYR A 166 20.45 20.10 28.00
C TYR A 166 20.41 20.39 29.50
N GLY A 167 21.45 21.04 30.02
CA GLY A 167 21.54 21.49 31.40
C GLY A 167 20.71 22.75 31.63
N ASN A 168 19.52 22.60 32.19
CA ASN A 168 18.63 23.73 32.45
C ASN A 168 18.98 24.42 33.77
N TYR A 169 20.05 25.23 33.74
CA TYR A 169 20.55 25.96 34.92
C TYR A 169 19.50 26.85 35.58
N GLU A 170 18.62 27.48 34.78
CA GLU A 170 17.59 28.38 35.30
C GLU A 170 16.46 27.65 36.02
N ALA A 171 16.28 26.35 35.78
CA ALA A 171 15.30 25.51 36.48
C ALA A 171 15.87 24.82 37.73
N ARG A 172 17.00 25.30 38.26
CA ARG A 172 17.64 24.72 39.45
C ARG A 172 16.75 24.82 40.69
N THR A 173 16.80 23.79 41.51
CA THR A 173 16.14 23.69 42.83
C THR A 173 17.18 23.37 43.90
N ASP A 174 16.76 23.20 45.16
CA ASP A 174 17.63 22.73 46.25
C ASP A 174 18.34 21.41 45.93
N MET A 175 17.78 20.60 45.03
CA MET A 175 18.37 19.33 44.58
C MET A 175 19.45 19.50 43.52
N GLY A 176 19.50 20.64 42.84
CA GLY A 176 20.39 20.93 41.71
C GLY A 176 19.67 21.38 40.43
N ALA A 177 20.44 21.66 39.39
CA ALA A 177 19.99 22.00 38.04
C ALA A 177 19.69 20.74 37.22
N PRO A 178 18.52 20.59 36.59
CA PRO A 178 18.19 19.38 35.85
C PRO A 178 18.96 19.25 34.52
N ILE A 179 19.44 18.04 34.21
CA ILE A 179 19.91 17.63 32.88
C ILE A 179 18.75 16.98 32.14
N VAL A 180 18.17 17.71 31.20
CA VAL A 180 17.05 17.27 30.37
C VAL A 180 17.58 16.44 29.20
N ASP A 181 16.97 15.27 28.96
CA ASP A 181 17.25 14.46 27.77
C ASP A 181 16.31 14.86 26.62
N LEU A 182 16.90 15.33 25.52
CA LEU A 182 16.21 15.76 24.31
C LEU A 182 16.18 14.68 23.22
N LEU A 183 16.73 13.48 23.48
CA LEU A 183 16.65 12.34 22.58
C LEU A 183 15.22 12.05 22.08
N PRO A 184 14.14 12.18 22.88
CA PRO A 184 12.78 11.95 22.42
C PRO A 184 12.36 12.77 21.18
N LEU A 185 12.98 13.95 20.95
CA LEU A 185 12.71 14.77 19.77
C LEU A 185 13.21 14.08 18.49
N THR A 186 14.39 13.47 18.55
CA THR A 186 14.94 12.71 17.41
C THR A 186 14.18 11.41 17.19
N MET A 187 13.77 10.73 18.27
CA MET A 187 12.91 9.54 18.16
C MET A 187 11.59 9.86 17.46
N LEU A 188 10.95 10.98 17.81
CA LEU A 188 9.72 11.41 17.15
C LEU A 188 9.91 11.66 15.64
N GLN A 189 11.05 12.25 15.25
CA GLN A 189 11.40 12.43 13.84
C GLN A 189 11.57 11.09 13.14
N ASP A 190 12.33 10.17 13.73
CA ASP A 190 12.55 8.82 13.18
C ASP A 190 11.21 8.07 12.96
N TRP A 191 10.32 8.09 13.95
CA TRP A 191 8.98 7.50 13.86
C TRP A 191 8.09 8.19 12.82
N THR A 192 8.20 9.51 12.68
CA THR A 192 7.46 10.27 11.67
C THR A 192 7.91 9.86 10.26
N PHE A 193 9.22 9.71 10.04
CA PHE A 193 9.76 9.22 8.78
C PHE A 193 9.35 7.77 8.50
N ALA A 194 9.45 6.88 9.49
CA ALA A 194 9.05 5.49 9.34
C ALA A 194 7.55 5.33 9.02
N ALA A 195 6.70 6.12 9.67
CA ALA A 195 5.26 6.10 9.38
C ALA A 195 4.93 6.71 8.01
N ALA A 196 5.64 7.77 7.59
CA ALA A 196 5.48 8.33 6.25
C ALA A 196 5.88 7.31 5.17
N ASP A 197 6.97 6.59 5.37
CA ASP A 197 7.46 5.55 4.46
C ASP A 197 6.45 4.39 4.34
N PHE A 198 5.88 3.96 5.47
CA PHE A 198 4.82 2.97 5.48
C PHE A 198 3.55 3.45 4.77
N LEU A 199 3.06 4.65 5.08
CA LEU A 199 1.80 5.17 4.53
C LEU A 199 1.86 5.48 3.03
N GLN A 200 3.04 5.78 2.49
CA GLN A 200 3.22 6.13 1.08
C GLN A 200 3.70 4.95 0.24
N ASN A 201 4.52 4.04 0.81
CA ASN A 201 5.21 3.00 0.06
C ASN A 201 4.97 1.58 0.61
N GLY A 202 4.27 1.43 1.74
CA GLY A 202 4.04 0.13 2.38
C GLY A 202 5.27 -0.47 3.07
N TYR A 203 6.37 0.28 3.22
CA TYR A 203 7.59 -0.19 3.88
C TYR A 203 7.52 -0.09 5.40
N VAL A 204 7.73 -1.21 6.08
CA VAL A 204 7.54 -1.37 7.54
C VAL A 204 8.86 -1.60 8.28
N GLU A 205 9.96 -1.75 7.56
CA GLU A 205 11.28 -2.14 8.06
C GLU A 205 11.78 -1.15 9.11
N LYS A 206 11.81 0.16 8.78
CA LYS A 206 12.23 1.21 9.70
C LYS A 206 11.39 1.25 10.96
N MET A 207 10.08 1.05 10.84
CA MET A 207 9.17 1.00 11.99
C MET A 207 9.50 -0.19 12.90
N SER A 208 9.76 -1.34 12.29
CA SER A 208 10.15 -2.59 12.97
C SER A 208 11.48 -2.44 13.69
N GLU A 209 12.46 -1.78 13.07
CA GLU A 209 13.75 -1.44 13.68
C GLU A 209 13.57 -0.50 14.88
N LEU A 210 12.78 0.56 14.74
CA LEU A 210 12.52 1.50 15.83
C LEU A 210 11.82 0.84 17.01
N ALA A 211 10.81 0.00 16.75
CA ALA A 211 10.13 -0.77 17.79
C ALA A 211 11.09 -1.74 18.50
N SER A 212 11.93 -2.45 17.74
CA SER A 212 12.92 -3.39 18.28
C SER A 212 14.05 -2.71 19.06
N ASN A 213 14.52 -1.56 18.58
CA ASN A 213 15.57 -0.77 19.25
C ASN A 213 15.04 -0.11 20.53
N SER A 214 13.77 0.30 20.53
CA SER A 214 13.07 0.69 21.74
C SER A 214 13.17 -0.45 22.77
N ILE A 215 12.84 -1.70 22.40
CA ILE A 215 12.99 -2.89 23.28
C ILE A 215 14.42 -3.10 23.79
N LYS A 216 15.45 -2.85 22.99
CA LYS A 216 16.86 -2.97 23.44
C LYS A 216 17.22 -1.92 24.50
N ILE A 217 16.77 -0.67 24.32
CA ILE A 217 16.94 0.40 25.32
C ILE A 217 16.17 0.05 26.62
N LEU A 218 15.04 -0.64 26.48
CA LEU A 218 14.18 -1.11 27.57
C LEU A 218 14.77 -2.26 28.37
N GLN A 219 15.68 -3.05 27.79
CA GLN A 219 16.37 -4.12 28.50
C GLN A 219 17.50 -3.60 29.41
N ARG A 220 17.96 -2.35 29.22
CA ARG A 220 19.04 -1.74 30.00
C ARG A 220 18.60 -1.07 31.32
N ASN A 221 17.31 -0.74 31.50
CA ASN A 221 16.78 -0.08 32.71
C ASN A 221 15.42 -0.67 33.16
N GLU A 222 15.29 -1.08 34.43
CA GLU A 222 14.01 -1.59 34.98
C GLU A 222 12.86 -0.57 34.92
N ALA A 223 13.16 0.72 35.08
CA ALA A 223 12.17 1.80 35.06
C ALA A 223 11.50 2.02 33.69
N THR A 224 12.10 1.54 32.60
CA THR A 224 11.56 1.72 31.25
C THR A 224 10.82 0.49 30.73
N ARG A 225 10.97 -0.71 31.34
CA ARG A 225 10.25 -1.97 31.03
C ARG A 225 8.73 -1.89 31.27
N THR A 226 8.04 -1.07 30.49
CA THR A 226 6.60 -0.88 30.59
C THR A 226 5.88 -1.80 29.61
N GLU A 227 4.75 -2.32 30.05
CA GLU A 227 3.79 -3.10 29.25
C GLU A 227 3.42 -2.38 27.93
N ALA A 228 3.39 -1.05 27.95
CA ALA A 228 3.12 -0.21 26.78
C ALA A 228 4.15 -0.38 25.64
N ASN A 229 5.43 -0.56 25.93
CA ASN A 229 6.43 -0.76 24.88
C ASN A 229 6.38 -2.16 24.27
N LYS A 230 6.04 -3.17 25.07
CA LYS A 230 5.80 -4.51 24.56
C LYS A 230 4.63 -4.51 23.57
N ARG A 231 3.53 -3.82 23.92
CA ARG A 231 2.36 -3.66 23.04
C ARG A 231 2.70 -2.96 21.72
N LEU A 232 3.53 -1.92 21.76
CA LEU A 232 4.01 -1.25 20.54
C LEU A 232 4.79 -2.22 19.65
N ALA A 233 5.72 -2.99 20.22
CA ALA A 233 6.48 -3.97 19.48
C ALA A 233 5.61 -5.09 18.90
N ASP A 234 4.66 -5.60 19.69
CA ASP A 234 3.71 -6.60 19.26
C ASP A 234 2.88 -6.10 18.08
N PHE A 235 2.40 -4.85 18.13
CA PHE A 235 1.70 -4.23 17.01
C PHE A 235 2.54 -4.11 15.75
N VAL A 236 3.76 -3.55 15.87
CA VAL A 236 4.63 -3.38 14.71
C VAL A 236 5.04 -4.72 14.12
N SER A 237 5.25 -5.75 14.95
CA SER A 237 5.50 -7.11 14.47
C SER A 237 4.32 -7.68 13.68
N SER A 238 3.08 -7.43 14.11
CA SER A 238 1.89 -7.87 13.39
C SER A 238 1.67 -7.07 12.09
N LEU A 239 1.96 -5.77 12.13
CA LEU A 239 1.97 -4.92 10.94
C LEU A 239 3.01 -5.43 9.93
N LYS A 240 4.18 -5.86 10.41
CA LYS A 240 5.18 -6.49 9.56
C LYS A 240 4.69 -7.79 8.94
N SER A 241 4.07 -8.68 9.71
CA SER A 241 3.46 -9.90 9.18
C SER A 241 2.44 -9.60 8.07
N LEU A 242 1.61 -8.58 8.27
CA LEU A 242 0.61 -8.11 7.30
C LEU A 242 1.24 -7.62 5.98
N VAL A 243 2.37 -6.91 6.06
CA VAL A 243 3.11 -6.44 4.88
C VAL A 243 3.82 -7.60 4.19
N ASP A 244 4.50 -8.46 4.95
CA ASP A 244 5.27 -9.59 4.42
C ASP A 244 4.36 -10.58 3.67
N GLU A 245 3.15 -10.86 4.17
CA GLU A 245 2.19 -11.72 3.45
C GLU A 245 1.76 -11.14 2.09
N ARG A 246 1.61 -9.81 1.99
CA ARG A 246 1.21 -9.10 0.77
C ARG A 246 2.35 -9.03 -0.22
N GLN A 247 3.54 -8.64 0.24
CA GLN A 247 4.76 -8.57 -0.57
C GLN A 247 5.10 -9.92 -1.19
N THR A 248 4.83 -11.00 -0.45
CA THR A 248 5.10 -12.37 -0.91
C THR A 248 3.85 -13.08 -1.48
N CYS A 249 2.70 -12.42 -1.63
CA CYS A 249 1.47 -13.00 -2.20
C CYS A 249 0.99 -14.30 -1.51
N ARG A 250 0.93 -14.34 -0.18
CA ARG A 250 0.44 -15.52 0.57
C ARG A 250 -1.09 -15.58 0.57
N GLY A 251 -1.67 -15.99 -0.57
CA GLY A 251 -3.10 -15.95 -0.83
C GLY A 251 -4.00 -16.65 0.20
N MET A 252 -3.55 -17.74 0.83
CA MET A 252 -4.32 -18.43 1.88
C MET A 252 -4.54 -17.53 3.10
N HIS A 253 -3.45 -17.04 3.72
CA HIS A 253 -3.52 -16.11 4.86
C HIS A 253 -4.27 -14.82 4.51
N ILE A 254 -4.05 -14.29 3.30
CA ILE A 254 -4.80 -13.12 2.81
C ILE A 254 -6.29 -13.43 2.76
N SER A 255 -6.71 -14.56 2.17
CA SER A 255 -8.13 -14.93 2.07
C SER A 255 -8.78 -15.17 3.43
N GLU A 256 -8.04 -15.73 4.39
CA GLU A 256 -8.52 -16.02 5.74
C GLU A 256 -8.62 -14.76 6.60
N GLY A 257 -7.77 -13.76 6.35
CA GLY A 257 -7.78 -12.48 7.07
C GLY A 257 -7.05 -12.53 8.42
N ASP A 258 -6.39 -13.64 8.75
CA ASP A 258 -5.76 -13.90 10.06
C ASP A 258 -4.82 -12.79 10.53
N THR A 259 -3.99 -12.27 9.62
CA THR A 259 -3.01 -11.22 9.92
C THR A 259 -3.66 -9.85 10.10
N LEU A 260 -4.76 -9.56 9.39
CA LEU A 260 -5.57 -8.35 9.60
C LEU A 260 -6.25 -8.39 10.97
N ASP A 261 -6.81 -9.54 11.35
CA ASP A 261 -7.48 -9.72 12.63
C ASP A 261 -6.50 -9.65 13.80
N ASP A 262 -5.34 -10.29 13.71
CA ASP A 262 -4.26 -10.18 14.71
C ASP A 262 -3.78 -8.72 14.85
N LEU A 263 -3.60 -8.00 13.74
CA LEU A 263 -3.21 -6.60 13.77
C LEU A 263 -4.27 -5.74 14.47
N ARG A 264 -5.55 -5.97 14.18
CA ARG A 264 -6.65 -5.24 14.80
C ARG A 264 -6.67 -5.45 16.32
N VAL A 265 -6.59 -6.70 16.76
CA VAL A 265 -6.54 -7.04 18.20
C VAL A 265 -5.37 -6.36 18.89
N ARG A 266 -4.22 -6.25 18.23
CA ARG A 266 -3.04 -5.57 18.79
C ARG A 266 -3.21 -4.05 18.79
N SER A 267 -3.83 -3.49 17.75
CA SER A 267 -4.10 -2.05 17.64
C SER A 267 -4.95 -1.50 18.78
N GLU A 268 -5.98 -2.25 19.21
CA GLU A 268 -6.87 -1.88 20.32
C GLU A 268 -6.13 -1.83 21.67
N LYS A 269 -5.03 -2.59 21.81
CA LYS A 269 -4.25 -2.65 23.06
C LYS A 269 -3.26 -1.49 23.20
N ILE A 270 -2.98 -0.74 22.13
CA ILE A 270 -1.95 0.30 22.07
C ILE A 270 -2.35 1.60 22.77
N GLU A 271 -3.63 1.79 23.15
CA GLU A 271 -4.18 3.07 23.64
C GLU A 271 -3.39 3.76 24.77
N ALA A 272 -2.51 3.05 25.48
CA ALA A 272 -1.49 3.63 26.35
C ALA A 272 -0.09 3.52 25.72
N ILE A 273 0.31 4.47 24.88
CA ILE A 273 1.69 4.54 24.35
C ILE A 273 2.60 5.30 25.33
N VAL A 274 3.85 4.84 25.47
CA VAL A 274 4.87 5.45 26.35
C VAL A 274 5.24 6.88 25.95
N ILE A 275 5.20 7.20 24.66
CA ILE A 275 5.50 8.52 24.12
C ILE A 275 4.22 9.11 23.55
N LYS A 276 3.59 10.01 24.31
CA LYS A 276 2.33 10.68 23.94
C LYS A 276 2.35 11.27 22.51
N PRO A 277 3.46 11.89 22.04
CA PRO A 277 3.56 12.34 20.65
C PRO A 277 3.50 11.26 19.55
N LEU A 278 3.71 9.97 19.85
CA LEU A 278 3.60 8.88 18.87
C LEU A 278 2.14 8.43 18.65
N GLU A 279 1.24 8.71 19.60
CA GLU A 279 -0.16 8.29 19.53
C GLU A 279 -0.87 8.73 18.23
N PRO A 280 -0.75 10.00 17.77
CA PRO A 280 -1.36 10.41 16.50
C PRO A 280 -0.79 9.68 15.29
N ILE A 281 0.51 9.32 15.33
CA ILE A 281 1.19 8.61 14.25
C ILE A 281 0.62 7.19 14.12
N ILE A 282 0.55 6.46 15.23
CA ILE A 282 0.00 5.09 15.22
C ILE A 282 -1.48 5.10 14.85
N LYS A 283 -2.27 6.05 15.38
CA LYS A 283 -3.69 6.20 14.99
C LYS A 283 -3.84 6.42 13.48
N LYS A 284 -2.95 7.21 12.86
CA LYS A 284 -2.96 7.42 11.41
C LYS A 284 -2.64 6.14 10.64
N VAL A 285 -1.70 5.33 11.10
CA VAL A 285 -1.38 4.02 10.50
C VAL A 285 -2.57 3.08 10.60
N VAL A 286 -3.14 2.92 11.81
CA VAL A 286 -4.29 2.05 12.06
C VAL A 286 -5.51 2.45 11.22
N ALA A 287 -5.77 3.76 11.06
CA ALA A 287 -6.90 4.26 10.28
C ALA A 287 -6.84 3.92 8.79
N THR A 288 -5.67 3.55 8.26
CA THR A 288 -5.51 3.11 6.86
C THR A 288 -5.73 1.61 6.66
N MET A 289 -5.88 0.83 7.73
CA MET A 289 -6.06 -0.61 7.64
C MET A 289 -7.52 -0.97 7.33
N PRO A 290 -7.78 -1.87 6.36
CA PRO A 290 -9.12 -2.36 6.08
C PRO A 290 -9.62 -3.28 7.21
N VAL A 291 -10.94 -3.51 7.23
CA VAL A 291 -11.55 -4.52 8.09
C VAL A 291 -11.56 -5.86 7.35
N SER A 292 -11.26 -6.94 8.08
CA SER A 292 -11.39 -8.31 7.58
C SER A 292 -12.86 -8.61 7.24
N GLY A 293 -13.08 -9.29 6.12
CA GLY A 293 -14.38 -9.70 5.60
C GLY A 293 -14.34 -11.15 5.11
N ASP A 294 -15.14 -11.46 4.11
CA ASP A 294 -15.03 -12.75 3.41
C ASP A 294 -13.73 -12.84 2.58
N SER A 295 -13.44 -14.05 2.10
CA SER A 295 -12.26 -14.39 1.30
C SER A 295 -12.02 -13.47 0.10
N LEU A 296 -13.06 -13.14 -0.67
CA LEU A 296 -12.94 -12.25 -1.81
C LEU A 296 -12.69 -10.81 -1.35
N THR A 297 -13.45 -10.34 -0.35
CA THR A 297 -13.29 -9.01 0.23
C THR A 297 -11.86 -8.80 0.74
N ASN A 298 -11.29 -9.78 1.44
CA ASN A 298 -9.92 -9.73 1.93
C ASN A 298 -8.90 -9.67 0.78
N CYS A 299 -9.09 -10.46 -0.27
CA CYS A 299 -8.24 -10.43 -1.45
C CYS A 299 -8.33 -9.07 -2.19
N LEU A 300 -9.52 -8.51 -2.35
CA LEU A 300 -9.73 -7.19 -2.97
C LEU A 300 -9.08 -6.09 -2.15
N HIS A 301 -9.27 -6.08 -0.83
CA HIS A 301 -8.60 -5.12 0.07
C HIS A 301 -7.08 -5.25 0.02
N ALA A 302 -6.54 -6.46 0.01
CA ALA A 302 -5.10 -6.68 -0.09
C ALA A 302 -4.53 -6.23 -1.45
N ALA A 303 -5.22 -6.53 -2.55
CA ALA A 303 -4.82 -6.08 -3.88
C ALA A 303 -4.90 -4.55 -4.04
N GLN A 304 -5.95 -3.92 -3.49
CA GLN A 304 -6.09 -2.47 -3.45
C GLN A 304 -4.96 -1.82 -2.64
N TRP A 305 -4.67 -2.34 -1.45
CA TRP A 305 -3.56 -1.86 -0.63
C TRP A 305 -2.22 -1.97 -1.38
N CYS A 306 -1.98 -3.09 -2.07
CA CYS A 306 -0.77 -3.26 -2.89
C CYS A 306 -0.72 -2.23 -4.03
N TYR A 307 -1.84 -1.96 -4.70
CA TYR A 307 -1.90 -0.98 -5.78
C TYR A 307 -1.58 0.44 -5.29
N ASP A 308 -2.18 0.82 -4.16
CA ASP A 308 -2.00 2.16 -3.55
C ASP A 308 -0.56 2.37 -3.07
N ASN A 309 0.11 1.31 -2.63
CA ASN A 309 1.52 1.32 -2.20
C ASN A 309 2.51 0.95 -3.33
N HIS A 310 2.10 1.08 -4.60
CA HIS A 310 2.95 0.86 -5.78
C HIS A 310 3.50 -0.57 -5.97
N LEU A 311 2.95 -1.56 -5.25
CA LEU A 311 3.25 -3.00 -5.36
C LEU A 311 2.40 -3.63 -6.47
N TYR A 312 2.53 -3.13 -7.70
CA TYR A 312 1.64 -3.47 -8.81
C TYR A 312 1.66 -4.95 -9.22
N GLN A 313 2.81 -5.62 -9.13
CA GLN A 313 2.92 -7.04 -9.44
C GLN A 313 2.20 -7.91 -8.40
N GLN A 314 2.32 -7.55 -7.12
CA GLN A 314 1.59 -8.18 -6.03
C GLN A 314 0.10 -7.93 -6.18
N ALA A 315 -0.30 -6.69 -6.47
CA ALA A 315 -1.70 -6.32 -6.68
C ALA A 315 -2.37 -7.18 -7.75
N VAL A 316 -1.75 -7.31 -8.94
CA VAL A 316 -2.32 -8.13 -10.03
C VAL A 316 -2.32 -9.62 -9.69
N THR A 317 -1.31 -10.10 -8.96
CA THR A 317 -1.22 -11.52 -8.58
C THR A 317 -2.28 -11.87 -7.54
N ILE A 318 -2.40 -11.08 -6.46
CA ILE A 318 -3.41 -11.27 -5.41
C ILE A 318 -4.81 -11.14 -6.00
N LEU A 319 -5.04 -10.17 -6.88
CA LEU A 319 -6.34 -9.98 -7.52
C LEU A 319 -6.74 -11.18 -8.38
N GLN A 320 -5.84 -11.67 -9.22
CA GLN A 320 -6.11 -12.82 -10.08
C GLN A 320 -6.41 -14.07 -9.26
N GLU A 321 -5.55 -14.38 -8.29
CA GLU A 321 -5.66 -15.59 -7.48
C GLU A 321 -6.86 -15.51 -6.52
N GLY A 322 -7.20 -14.30 -6.05
CA GLY A 322 -8.40 -14.03 -5.24
C GLY A 322 -9.69 -14.30 -6.01
N VAL A 323 -9.78 -13.86 -7.28
CA VAL A 323 -10.94 -14.17 -8.14
C VAL A 323 -11.05 -15.67 -8.43
N VAL A 324 -9.93 -16.35 -8.69
CA VAL A 324 -9.94 -17.82 -8.84
C VAL A 324 -10.44 -18.48 -7.56
N THR A 325 -9.96 -18.03 -6.41
CA THR A 325 -10.32 -18.57 -5.09
C THR A 325 -11.80 -18.37 -4.78
N PHE A 326 -12.36 -17.21 -5.09
CA PHE A 326 -13.79 -16.92 -4.97
C PHE A 326 -14.65 -17.95 -5.72
N PHE A 327 -14.32 -18.25 -6.98
CA PHE A 327 -15.04 -19.26 -7.76
C PHE A 327 -14.75 -20.68 -7.27
N CYS A 328 -13.56 -20.95 -6.73
CA CYS A 328 -13.30 -22.26 -6.12
C CYS A 328 -14.22 -22.50 -4.92
N GLU A 329 -14.29 -21.55 -3.99
CA GLU A 329 -15.14 -21.63 -2.79
C GLU A 329 -16.62 -21.74 -3.15
N ARG A 330 -17.06 -20.97 -4.16
CA ARG A 330 -18.44 -20.96 -4.64
C ARG A 330 -18.90 -22.31 -5.23
N HIS A 331 -17.99 -23.06 -5.86
CA HIS A 331 -18.29 -24.35 -6.50
C HIS A 331 -17.81 -25.57 -5.69
N GLY A 332 -17.37 -25.37 -4.46
CA GLY A 332 -16.84 -26.44 -3.60
C GLY A 332 -15.56 -27.09 -4.14
N ILE A 333 -14.76 -26.35 -4.89
CA ILE A 333 -13.46 -26.77 -5.42
C ILE A 333 -12.39 -26.47 -4.37
N ARG A 334 -11.47 -27.40 -4.12
CA ARG A 334 -10.45 -27.20 -3.09
C ARG A 334 -9.43 -26.13 -3.51
N LYS A 335 -9.40 -25.00 -2.80
CA LYS A 335 -8.52 -23.86 -3.08
C LYS A 335 -7.04 -24.09 -2.79
N ASP A 336 -6.68 -25.15 -2.07
CA ASP A 336 -5.30 -25.57 -1.77
C ASP A 336 -4.76 -26.59 -2.81
N ASN A 337 -5.60 -27.11 -3.71
CA ASN A 337 -5.20 -28.06 -4.74
C ASN A 337 -5.03 -27.38 -6.11
N GLU A 338 -3.78 -27.17 -6.53
CA GLU A 338 -3.43 -26.54 -7.81
C GLU A 338 -4.13 -27.18 -9.03
N ALA A 339 -4.24 -28.51 -9.06
CA ALA A 339 -4.86 -29.21 -10.19
C ALA A 339 -6.37 -28.92 -10.28
N GLU A 340 -7.07 -28.89 -9.14
CA GLU A 340 -8.50 -28.61 -9.08
C GLU A 340 -8.80 -27.14 -9.41
N ARG A 341 -7.97 -26.21 -8.93
CA ARG A 341 -8.07 -24.78 -9.28
C ARG A 341 -7.92 -24.50 -10.77
N GLY A 342 -7.25 -25.40 -11.49
CA GLY A 342 -7.13 -25.36 -12.96
C GLY A 342 -8.47 -25.37 -13.68
N ILE A 343 -9.53 -25.89 -13.06
CA ILE A 343 -10.90 -25.90 -13.61
C ILE A 343 -11.42 -24.47 -13.82
N VAL A 344 -11.28 -23.61 -12.80
CA VAL A 344 -11.74 -22.21 -12.85
C VAL A 344 -10.96 -21.41 -13.90
N ASN A 345 -9.63 -21.57 -13.93
CA ASN A 345 -8.80 -20.94 -14.96
C ASN A 345 -9.20 -21.39 -16.38
N SER A 346 -9.53 -22.68 -16.55
CA SER A 346 -10.00 -23.21 -17.83
C SER A 346 -11.34 -22.61 -18.23
N ALA A 347 -12.28 -22.45 -17.29
CA ALA A 347 -13.58 -21.82 -17.54
C ALA A 347 -13.43 -20.38 -18.06
N PHE A 348 -12.55 -19.58 -17.44
CA PHE A 348 -12.25 -18.24 -17.92
C PHE A 348 -11.69 -18.22 -19.35
N VAL A 349 -10.74 -19.11 -19.66
CA VAL A 349 -10.16 -19.20 -21.00
C VAL A 349 -11.21 -19.61 -22.04
N ILE A 350 -12.08 -20.57 -21.69
CA ILE A 350 -13.16 -21.05 -22.57
C ILE A 350 -14.16 -19.93 -22.85
N LYS A 351 -14.63 -19.21 -21.83
CA LYS A 351 -15.57 -18.09 -22.00
C LYS A 351 -14.95 -16.94 -22.79
N PHE A 352 -13.71 -16.55 -22.49
CA PHE A 352 -13.05 -15.45 -23.19
C PHE A 352 -12.76 -15.76 -24.67
N LYS A 353 -12.29 -16.98 -24.98
CA LYS A 353 -11.93 -17.37 -26.35
C LYS A 353 -13.08 -18.04 -27.12
N VAL A 354 -14.22 -18.27 -26.48
CA VAL A 354 -15.38 -18.96 -27.04
C VAL A 354 -14.99 -20.32 -27.61
N LEU A 355 -14.31 -21.14 -26.79
CA LEU A 355 -13.77 -22.43 -27.25
C LEU A 355 -14.86 -23.51 -27.34
N PRO A 356 -14.96 -24.26 -28.47
CA PRO A 356 -15.84 -25.41 -28.57
C PRO A 356 -15.36 -26.56 -27.66
N PRO A 357 -16.27 -27.46 -27.20
CA PRO A 357 -15.92 -28.58 -26.30
C PRO A 357 -14.76 -29.45 -26.74
N ALA A 358 -14.56 -29.62 -28.06
CA ALA A 358 -13.45 -30.39 -28.62
C ALA A 358 -12.06 -29.80 -28.34
N LEU A 359 -11.97 -28.52 -27.95
CA LEU A 359 -10.72 -27.82 -27.63
C LEU A 359 -10.54 -27.59 -26.12
N TRP A 360 -11.45 -28.09 -25.28
CA TRP A 360 -11.33 -27.95 -23.83
C TRP A 360 -10.16 -28.80 -23.32
N THR A 361 -9.24 -28.16 -22.58
CA THR A 361 -8.04 -28.81 -22.04
C THR A 361 -8.24 -29.11 -20.57
N VAL A 362 -9.09 -30.10 -20.25
CA VAL A 362 -9.36 -30.56 -18.88
C VAL A 362 -9.41 -32.09 -18.80
N LYS A 363 -9.16 -32.66 -17.62
CA LYS A 363 -9.29 -34.10 -17.40
C LYS A 363 -10.76 -34.51 -17.48
N ASP A 364 -11.02 -35.76 -17.91
CA ASP A 364 -12.39 -36.25 -18.03
C ASP A 364 -13.17 -36.21 -16.71
N ALA A 365 -12.51 -36.51 -15.58
CA ALA A 365 -13.10 -36.45 -14.25
C ALA A 365 -13.55 -35.03 -13.83
N ASP A 366 -12.97 -33.99 -14.43
CA ASP A 366 -13.22 -32.59 -14.07
C ASP A 366 -14.25 -31.93 -15.01
N LYS A 367 -14.69 -32.61 -16.08
CA LYS A 367 -15.59 -32.04 -17.10
C LYS A 367 -16.94 -31.61 -16.53
N GLU A 368 -17.52 -32.42 -15.65
CA GLU A 368 -18.82 -32.11 -15.03
C GLU A 368 -18.72 -30.83 -14.19
N LYS A 369 -17.70 -30.75 -13.33
CA LYS A 369 -17.43 -29.56 -12.51
C LYS A 369 -17.09 -28.34 -13.38
N LEU A 370 -16.35 -28.51 -14.47
CA LEU A 370 -16.11 -27.43 -15.44
C LEU A 370 -17.42 -26.90 -16.04
N ILE A 371 -18.33 -27.78 -16.44
CA ILE A 371 -19.63 -27.40 -17.00
C ILE A 371 -20.45 -26.64 -15.97
N GLU A 372 -20.43 -27.04 -14.70
CA GLU A 372 -21.06 -26.31 -13.60
C GLU A 372 -20.51 -24.88 -13.50
N VAL A 373 -19.18 -24.73 -13.47
CA VAL A 373 -18.49 -23.43 -13.41
C VAL A 373 -18.78 -22.57 -14.65
N LEU A 374 -18.84 -23.18 -15.84
CA LEU A 374 -19.18 -22.47 -17.09
C LEU A 374 -20.61 -21.91 -17.08
N HIS A 375 -21.54 -22.51 -16.35
CA HIS A 375 -22.91 -22.03 -16.20
C HIS A 375 -23.10 -21.14 -14.97
N ASP A 376 -22.03 -20.76 -14.27
CA ASP A 376 -22.13 -19.81 -13.17
C ASP A 376 -22.49 -18.42 -13.69
N VAL A 377 -23.54 -17.85 -13.06
CA VAL A 377 -24.16 -16.58 -13.42
C VAL A 377 -23.16 -15.46 -13.63
N LEU A 378 -22.12 -15.37 -12.79
CA LEU A 378 -21.12 -14.33 -12.85
C LEU A 378 -20.04 -14.65 -13.89
N ILE A 379 -19.61 -15.91 -14.01
CA ILE A 379 -18.65 -16.33 -15.06
C ILE A 379 -19.22 -16.11 -16.46
N GLU A 380 -20.53 -16.22 -16.64
CA GLU A 380 -21.16 -15.95 -17.94
C GLU A 380 -21.06 -14.47 -18.36
N GLN A 381 -20.74 -13.56 -17.44
CA GLN A 381 -20.72 -12.13 -17.70
C GLN A 381 -19.40 -11.69 -18.36
N PRO A 382 -19.40 -11.15 -19.60
CA PRO A 382 -18.24 -10.53 -20.22
C PRO A 382 -17.42 -9.59 -19.35
N ILE A 383 -18.04 -8.76 -18.51
CA ILE A 383 -17.25 -7.89 -17.64
C ILE A 383 -16.32 -8.71 -16.73
N VAL A 384 -16.74 -9.89 -16.26
CA VAL A 384 -15.95 -10.74 -15.38
C VAL A 384 -14.83 -11.42 -16.17
N TYR A 385 -15.14 -12.19 -17.22
CA TYR A 385 -14.08 -12.94 -17.93
C TYR A 385 -13.16 -12.06 -18.78
N GLN A 386 -13.63 -10.91 -19.30
CA GLN A 386 -12.76 -9.96 -20.01
C GLN A 386 -11.80 -9.28 -19.03
N THR A 387 -12.30 -8.87 -17.85
CA THR A 387 -11.44 -8.30 -16.80
C THR A 387 -10.40 -9.33 -16.34
N PHE A 388 -10.81 -10.58 -16.11
CA PHE A 388 -9.91 -11.66 -15.72
C PHE A 388 -8.82 -11.94 -16.76
N ASN A 389 -9.18 -11.98 -18.06
CA ASN A 389 -8.18 -12.15 -19.12
C ASN A 389 -7.20 -10.97 -19.17
N ASN A 390 -7.69 -9.73 -19.07
CA ASN A 390 -6.85 -8.54 -19.08
C ASN A 390 -5.82 -8.54 -17.93
N ILE A 391 -6.23 -8.88 -16.71
CA ILE A 391 -5.27 -8.97 -15.59
C ILE A 391 -4.32 -10.17 -15.73
N SER A 392 -4.77 -11.27 -16.33
CA SER A 392 -3.90 -12.40 -16.63
C SER A 392 -2.81 -12.02 -17.62
N GLU A 393 -3.11 -11.17 -18.61
CA GLU A 393 -2.11 -10.62 -19.52
C GLU A 393 -1.12 -9.70 -18.80
N VAL A 394 -1.59 -8.80 -17.93
CA VAL A 394 -0.73 -7.92 -17.12
C VAL A 394 0.20 -8.73 -16.20
N ARG A 395 -0.33 -9.74 -15.50
CA ARG A 395 0.44 -10.62 -14.62
C ARG A 395 1.50 -11.41 -15.39
N ASN A 396 1.15 -11.93 -16.56
CA ASN A 396 2.10 -12.65 -17.41
C ASN A 396 3.18 -11.71 -17.99
N ASP A 397 2.85 -10.46 -18.32
CA ASP A 397 3.84 -9.46 -18.74
C ASP A 397 4.88 -9.20 -17.65
N TYR A 398 4.45 -9.00 -16.39
CA TYR A 398 5.34 -8.91 -15.22
C TYR A 398 6.21 -10.17 -15.05
N ASN A 399 5.60 -11.35 -15.03
CA ASN A 399 6.31 -12.60 -14.78
C ASN A 399 7.33 -12.96 -15.86
N HIS A 400 7.11 -12.49 -17.09
CA HIS A 400 8.05 -12.64 -18.18
C HIS A 400 8.97 -11.43 -18.35
N SER A 401 8.91 -10.43 -17.46
CA SER A 401 9.72 -9.19 -17.54
C SER A 401 9.60 -8.51 -18.91
N GLY A 402 8.41 -8.54 -19.52
CA GLY A 402 8.17 -8.02 -20.87
C GLY A 402 8.77 -8.86 -22.01
N TYR A 403 9.50 -9.97 -21.77
CA TYR A 403 10.01 -10.85 -22.83
C TYR A 403 8.89 -11.66 -23.48
N ARG A 404 8.19 -11.05 -24.44
CA ARG A 404 7.03 -11.63 -25.12
C ARG A 404 7.29 -11.80 -26.60
N SER A 405 7.12 -13.03 -27.10
CA SER A 405 7.37 -13.38 -28.51
C SER A 405 6.18 -13.11 -29.44
N LYS A 406 4.95 -13.06 -28.89
CA LYS A 406 3.71 -12.94 -29.67
C LYS A 406 3.08 -11.54 -29.65
N GLN A 407 3.43 -10.71 -28.67
CA GLN A 407 2.86 -9.39 -28.44
C GLN A 407 3.96 -8.45 -27.93
N LYS A 408 3.79 -7.15 -28.17
CA LYS A 408 4.68 -6.15 -27.55
C LYS A 408 4.48 -6.13 -26.03
N PRO A 409 5.53 -5.79 -25.25
CA PRO A 409 5.39 -5.53 -23.82
C PRO A 409 4.35 -4.44 -23.57
N LEU A 410 3.65 -4.53 -22.45
CA LEU A 410 2.69 -3.50 -22.05
C LEU A 410 3.41 -2.20 -21.66
N GLU A 411 2.80 -1.06 -21.96
CA GLU A 411 3.30 0.23 -21.47
C GLU A 411 3.03 0.36 -19.97
N THR A 412 3.93 1.05 -19.24
CA THR A 412 3.82 1.24 -17.79
C THR A 412 2.48 1.84 -17.36
N LYS A 413 1.96 2.81 -18.13
CA LYS A 413 0.66 3.43 -17.85
C LYS A 413 -0.48 2.42 -18.01
N SER A 414 -0.47 1.63 -19.08
CA SER A 414 -1.48 0.61 -19.35
C SER A 414 -1.53 -0.45 -18.26
N ILE A 415 -0.38 -0.84 -17.70
CA ILE A 415 -0.32 -1.77 -16.57
C ILE A 415 -1.09 -1.23 -15.37
N LYS A 416 -0.80 0.01 -14.96
CA LYS A 416 -1.47 0.66 -13.80
C LYS A 416 -2.97 0.82 -14.07
N ASP A 417 -3.32 1.34 -15.24
CA ASP A 417 -4.72 1.57 -15.62
C ASP A 417 -5.52 0.25 -15.68
N ASN A 418 -4.92 -0.84 -16.16
CA ASN A 418 -5.59 -2.14 -16.22
C ASN A 418 -5.80 -2.75 -14.84
N ILE A 419 -4.85 -2.61 -13.92
CA ILE A 419 -5.02 -3.07 -12.53
C ILE A 419 -6.12 -2.26 -11.84
N ALA A 420 -6.09 -0.93 -11.95
CA ALA A 420 -7.12 -0.05 -11.37
C ALA A 420 -8.52 -0.37 -11.90
N LYS A 421 -8.66 -0.54 -13.22
CA LYS A 421 -9.93 -0.94 -13.85
C LYS A 421 -10.40 -2.30 -13.33
N ALA A 422 -9.50 -3.25 -13.15
CA ALA A 422 -9.86 -4.57 -12.68
C ALA A 422 -10.30 -4.57 -11.21
N LEU A 423 -9.61 -3.83 -10.35
CA LEU A 423 -10.02 -3.61 -8.96
C LEU A 423 -11.45 -3.07 -8.91
N ASN A 424 -11.73 -2.00 -9.67
CA ASN A 424 -13.06 -1.40 -9.74
C ASN A 424 -14.12 -2.33 -10.34
N ASN A 425 -13.79 -3.06 -11.42
CA ASN A 425 -14.73 -3.96 -12.05
C ASN A 425 -15.10 -5.09 -11.10
N PHE A 426 -14.13 -5.76 -10.49
CA PHE A 426 -14.41 -6.89 -9.58
C PHE A 426 -15.10 -6.46 -8.29
N SER A 427 -14.83 -5.26 -7.76
CA SER A 427 -15.58 -4.73 -6.61
C SER A 427 -17.05 -4.47 -6.93
N ILE A 428 -17.42 -4.33 -8.22
CA ILE A 428 -18.79 -4.13 -8.67
C ILE A 428 -19.44 -5.46 -9.06
N CYS A 429 -18.77 -6.25 -9.92
CA CYS A 429 -19.39 -7.40 -10.59
C CYS A 429 -19.29 -8.73 -9.83
N LEU A 430 -18.52 -8.83 -8.74
CA LEU A 430 -18.44 -10.02 -7.89
C LEU A 430 -19.18 -9.83 -6.56
N THR A 431 -20.34 -9.17 -6.64
CA THR A 431 -21.21 -8.88 -5.48
C THR A 431 -22.53 -9.64 -5.61
N ARG A 432 -23.21 -9.86 -4.48
CA ARG A 432 -24.53 -10.52 -4.48
C ARG A 432 -25.57 -9.69 -5.21
N GLU A 433 -25.52 -8.37 -5.03
CA GLU A 433 -26.41 -7.42 -5.69
C GLU A 433 -26.27 -7.49 -7.22
N TYR A 434 -25.03 -7.59 -7.71
CA TYR A 434 -24.79 -7.75 -9.15
C TYR A 434 -25.31 -9.10 -9.67
N GLU A 435 -25.11 -10.17 -8.91
CA GLU A 435 -25.62 -11.51 -9.25
C GLU A 435 -27.16 -11.52 -9.34
N GLU A 436 -27.85 -10.91 -8.37
CA GLU A 436 -29.31 -10.79 -8.35
C GLU A 436 -29.83 -10.02 -9.59
N GLN A 437 -29.16 -8.94 -9.97
CA GLN A 437 -29.49 -8.18 -11.18
C GLN A 437 -29.25 -8.98 -12.46
N ALA A 438 -28.12 -9.69 -12.54
CA ALA A 438 -27.79 -10.56 -13.67
C ALA A 438 -28.81 -11.70 -13.81
N ASN A 439 -29.31 -12.22 -12.69
CA ASN A 439 -30.35 -13.25 -12.66
C ASN A 439 -31.71 -12.80 -13.16
N GLN A 440 -32.02 -11.50 -13.08
CA GLN A 440 -33.32 -10.96 -13.46
C GLN A 440 -33.39 -10.47 -14.91
N ARG A 441 -32.25 -10.42 -15.64
CA ARG A 441 -32.21 -9.82 -16.97
C ARG A 441 -32.57 -10.83 -18.07
N SER A 442 -33.67 -10.55 -18.76
CA SER A 442 -34.08 -11.22 -20.00
C SER A 442 -33.95 -10.28 -21.20
N THR A 443 -33.60 -10.81 -22.37
CA THR A 443 -33.47 -10.03 -23.62
C THR A 443 -34.10 -10.75 -24.79
N PHE A 444 -34.83 -9.98 -25.58
CA PHE A 444 -35.43 -10.38 -26.83
C PHE A 444 -34.65 -9.76 -27.99
N VAL A 445 -33.84 -10.57 -28.69
CA VAL A 445 -33.06 -10.11 -29.84
C VAL A 445 -33.88 -10.28 -31.11
N ASN A 446 -34.24 -9.17 -31.75
CA ASN A 446 -34.88 -9.17 -33.05
C ASN A 446 -33.84 -9.27 -34.17
N LEU A 447 -33.65 -10.47 -34.72
CA LEU A 447 -32.88 -10.73 -35.93
C LEU A 447 -33.81 -10.84 -37.15
N SER A 448 -34.19 -9.69 -37.69
CA SER A 448 -35.04 -9.63 -38.89
C SER A 448 -34.75 -8.41 -39.76
N ASN A 449 -35.37 -8.37 -40.94
CA ASN A 449 -35.34 -7.20 -41.82
C ASN A 449 -36.25 -6.06 -41.33
N HIS A 450 -37.03 -6.28 -40.27
CA HIS A 450 -38.01 -5.35 -39.74
C HIS A 450 -37.59 -4.91 -38.33
N PRO A 451 -36.91 -3.76 -38.17
CA PRO A 451 -36.50 -3.25 -36.87
C PRO A 451 -37.72 -2.92 -35.99
N SER A 452 -37.54 -3.01 -34.68
CA SER A 452 -38.62 -2.91 -33.69
C SER A 452 -39.28 -1.52 -33.62
N ASP A 453 -38.61 -0.47 -34.08
CA ASP A 453 -39.15 0.89 -34.20
C ASP A 453 -40.31 1.01 -35.19
N LYS A 454 -40.46 0.04 -36.09
CA LYS A 454 -41.54 -0.03 -37.09
C LYS A 454 -42.67 -0.99 -36.71
N TRP A 455 -42.58 -1.62 -35.53
CA TRP A 455 -43.59 -2.57 -35.09
C TRP A 455 -44.80 -1.86 -34.49
N ASP A 456 -45.96 -2.51 -34.58
CA ASP A 456 -47.14 -2.05 -33.84
C ASP A 456 -47.00 -2.34 -32.33
N GLU A 457 -47.85 -1.70 -31.53
CA GLU A 457 -47.80 -1.85 -30.06
C GLU A 457 -48.10 -3.29 -29.60
N THR A 458 -48.86 -4.05 -30.40
CA THR A 458 -49.20 -5.45 -30.06
C THR A 458 -47.95 -6.32 -30.14
N GLN A 459 -47.18 -6.16 -31.21
CA GLN A 459 -45.92 -6.85 -31.40
C GLN A 459 -44.85 -6.41 -30.39
N LEU A 460 -44.75 -5.10 -30.10
CA LEU A 460 -43.86 -4.59 -29.05
C LEU A 460 -44.21 -5.17 -27.67
N THR A 461 -45.50 -5.21 -27.34
CA THR A 461 -45.98 -5.78 -26.06
C THR A 461 -45.66 -7.27 -25.97
N ALA A 462 -45.91 -8.03 -27.03
CA ALA A 462 -45.58 -9.46 -27.08
C ALA A 462 -44.08 -9.72 -26.97
N ALA A 463 -43.23 -8.88 -27.57
CA ALA A 463 -41.79 -9.01 -27.49
C ALA A 463 -41.25 -8.68 -26.08
N ARG A 464 -41.80 -7.65 -25.43
CA ARG A 464 -41.44 -7.26 -24.05
C ARG A 464 -41.76 -8.36 -23.01
N GLN A 465 -42.66 -9.30 -23.31
CA GLN A 465 -42.89 -10.46 -22.44
C GLN A 465 -41.67 -11.39 -22.35
N TYR A 466 -40.79 -11.37 -23.35
CA TYR A 466 -39.55 -12.14 -23.37
C TYR A 466 -38.33 -11.36 -22.86
N GLY A 467 -38.43 -10.03 -22.67
CA GLY A 467 -37.37 -9.21 -22.12
C GLY A 467 -37.12 -7.89 -22.86
N GLU A 468 -35.99 -7.25 -22.57
CA GLU A 468 -35.56 -6.01 -23.22
C GLU A 468 -35.38 -6.25 -24.74
N ILE A 469 -35.99 -5.42 -25.58
CA ILE A 469 -35.90 -5.57 -27.04
C ILE A 469 -34.57 -5.01 -27.54
N LYS A 470 -33.83 -5.82 -28.31
CA LYS A 470 -32.60 -5.41 -29.01
C LYS A 470 -32.68 -5.77 -30.48
N ASP A 471 -32.52 -4.78 -31.36
CA ASP A 471 -32.48 -5.02 -32.80
C ASP A 471 -31.08 -5.46 -33.26
N LEU A 472 -31.04 -6.53 -34.06
CA LEU A 472 -29.88 -7.00 -34.79
C LEU A 472 -30.26 -7.13 -36.27
N PRO A 473 -29.66 -6.34 -37.18
CA PRO A 473 -30.03 -6.42 -38.60
C PRO A 473 -29.80 -7.82 -39.18
N PHE A 474 -30.81 -8.34 -39.90
CA PHE A 474 -30.65 -9.59 -40.65
C PHE A 474 -29.57 -9.40 -41.74
N PRO A 475 -28.64 -10.36 -41.90
CA PRO A 475 -27.58 -10.21 -42.90
C PRO A 475 -28.14 -10.26 -44.32
N ASP A 476 -27.51 -9.52 -45.24
CA ASP A 476 -27.79 -9.65 -46.66
C ASP A 476 -27.17 -10.94 -47.21
N ILE A 477 -27.97 -11.77 -47.89
CA ILE A 477 -27.61 -13.11 -48.34
C ILE A 477 -27.89 -13.22 -49.84
N SER A 478 -26.81 -13.32 -50.62
CA SER A 478 -26.89 -13.54 -52.07
C SER A 478 -27.42 -14.95 -52.39
N ALA A 479 -28.25 -15.06 -53.43
CA ALA A 479 -28.75 -16.33 -53.93
C ALA A 479 -27.65 -17.28 -54.45
N ASP A 480 -26.50 -16.75 -54.86
CA ASP A 480 -25.35 -17.51 -55.37
C ASP A 480 -24.34 -17.89 -54.27
N LEU A 481 -24.67 -17.67 -52.99
CA LEU A 481 -23.76 -17.92 -51.89
C LEU A 481 -23.54 -19.43 -51.67
N ASP A 482 -22.29 -19.87 -51.76
CA ASP A 482 -21.93 -21.27 -51.51
C ASP A 482 -22.09 -21.68 -50.02
N ASN A 483 -22.25 -22.99 -49.79
CA ASN A 483 -22.45 -23.57 -48.45
C ASN A 483 -21.36 -23.18 -47.44
N LYS A 484 -20.09 -23.11 -47.86
CA LYS A 484 -18.95 -22.85 -46.97
C LYS A 484 -18.95 -21.39 -46.50
N LYS A 485 -19.32 -20.45 -47.37
CA LYS A 485 -19.48 -19.04 -47.02
C LYS A 485 -20.73 -18.82 -46.17
N LEU A 486 -21.81 -19.55 -46.46
CA LEU A 486 -23.02 -19.51 -45.63
C LEU A 486 -22.74 -19.95 -44.19
N ASP A 487 -22.01 -21.05 -43.98
CA ASP A 487 -21.63 -21.51 -42.63
C ASP A 487 -20.78 -20.47 -41.88
N LYS A 488 -19.83 -19.82 -42.56
CA LYS A 488 -19.05 -18.72 -41.96
C LYS A 488 -19.93 -17.53 -41.57
N LEU A 489 -20.94 -17.21 -42.36
CA LEU A 489 -21.88 -16.13 -42.06
C LEU A 489 -22.77 -16.48 -40.85
N VAL A 490 -23.16 -17.75 -40.72
CA VAL A 490 -23.90 -18.25 -39.55
C VAL A 490 -23.04 -18.09 -38.29
N GLU A 491 -21.80 -18.57 -38.27
CA GLU A 491 -20.89 -18.41 -37.12
C GLU A 491 -20.66 -16.95 -36.73
N LYS A 492 -20.45 -16.08 -37.74
CA LYS A 492 -20.29 -14.64 -37.52
C LYS A 492 -21.54 -14.01 -36.91
N THR A 493 -22.72 -14.41 -37.37
CA THR A 493 -23.99 -13.89 -36.87
C THR A 493 -24.28 -14.38 -35.45
N LEU A 494 -23.92 -15.62 -35.16
CA LEU A 494 -24.05 -16.23 -33.83
C LEU A 494 -23.20 -15.47 -32.78
N GLY A 495 -21.97 -15.08 -33.14
CA GLY A 495 -21.16 -14.19 -32.31
C GLY A 495 -21.80 -12.81 -32.06
N LYS A 496 -22.44 -12.22 -33.07
CA LYS A 496 -23.17 -10.95 -32.91
C LYS A 496 -24.39 -11.10 -32.00
N ILE A 497 -25.13 -12.20 -32.13
CA ILE A 497 -26.27 -12.48 -31.25
C ILE A 497 -25.83 -12.49 -29.79
N TYR A 498 -24.76 -13.21 -29.45
CA TYR A 498 -24.24 -13.22 -28.09
C TYR A 498 -23.82 -11.84 -27.59
N GLN A 499 -23.20 -11.04 -28.47
CA GLN A 499 -22.83 -9.67 -28.13
C GLN A 499 -24.05 -8.77 -27.88
N THR A 500 -25.11 -8.93 -28.68
CA THR A 500 -26.34 -8.13 -28.58
C THR A 500 -27.22 -8.54 -27.40
N ALA A 501 -27.29 -9.84 -27.10
CA ALA A 501 -28.10 -10.38 -26.00
C ALA A 501 -27.51 -10.10 -24.61
N TYR A 502 -26.20 -9.86 -24.54
CA TYR A 502 -25.50 -9.60 -23.28
C TYR A 502 -25.97 -8.32 -22.58
N PRO A 503 -26.10 -8.28 -21.22
CA PRO A 503 -25.91 -9.32 -20.18
C PRO A 503 -27.15 -10.15 -19.78
N ALA A 504 -28.05 -10.50 -20.71
CA ALA A 504 -29.21 -11.32 -20.33
C ALA A 504 -28.87 -12.79 -20.08
N ARG A 505 -29.47 -13.34 -19.02
CA ARG A 505 -29.46 -14.77 -18.69
C ARG A 505 -30.50 -15.53 -19.51
N GLU A 506 -31.68 -14.94 -19.67
CA GLU A 506 -32.71 -15.48 -20.55
C GLU A 506 -32.68 -14.74 -21.89
N VAL A 507 -32.37 -15.48 -22.95
CA VAL A 507 -32.27 -14.93 -24.30
C VAL A 507 -33.31 -15.59 -25.18
N THR A 508 -34.19 -14.78 -25.75
CA THR A 508 -35.07 -15.19 -26.83
C THR A 508 -34.63 -14.52 -28.11
N ILE A 509 -34.41 -15.30 -29.16
CA ILE A 509 -34.06 -14.78 -30.48
C ILE A 509 -35.29 -14.88 -31.38
N HIS A 510 -35.77 -13.72 -31.82
CA HIS A 510 -36.70 -13.65 -32.94
C HIS A 510 -35.94 -13.69 -34.25
N ILE A 511 -36.21 -14.67 -35.11
CA ILE A 511 -35.51 -14.82 -36.39
C ILE A 511 -36.54 -14.81 -37.52
N MET A 512 -36.36 -13.93 -38.51
CA MET A 512 -37.17 -13.89 -39.72
C MET A 512 -36.34 -13.40 -40.91
N GLY A 513 -36.22 -14.23 -41.95
CA GLY A 513 -35.50 -13.88 -43.18
C GLY A 513 -35.31 -15.06 -44.13
N GLU A 514 -34.14 -15.15 -44.76
CA GLU A 514 -33.81 -16.24 -45.71
C GLU A 514 -33.88 -17.61 -45.03
N MET A 515 -34.56 -18.56 -45.66
CA MET A 515 -35.01 -19.81 -45.03
C MET A 515 -33.84 -20.73 -44.68
N THR A 516 -32.85 -20.87 -45.56
CA THR A 516 -31.73 -21.79 -45.40
C THR A 516 -30.78 -21.35 -44.29
N PHE A 517 -30.46 -20.05 -44.26
CA PHE A 517 -29.69 -19.41 -43.20
C PHE A 517 -30.41 -19.52 -41.86
N THR A 518 -31.71 -19.18 -41.84
CA THR A 518 -32.53 -19.24 -40.63
C THR A 518 -32.53 -20.64 -40.05
N PHE A 519 -32.75 -21.67 -40.88
CA PHE A 519 -32.72 -23.07 -40.45
C PHE A 519 -31.39 -23.43 -39.78
N ARG A 520 -30.25 -23.17 -40.43
CA ARG A 520 -28.92 -23.50 -39.88
C ARG A 520 -28.60 -22.75 -38.59
N LEU A 521 -29.01 -21.47 -38.51
CA LEU A 521 -28.78 -20.66 -37.32
C LEU A 521 -29.65 -21.15 -36.16
N VAL A 522 -30.93 -21.44 -36.40
CA VAL A 522 -31.86 -21.98 -35.39
C VAL A 522 -31.37 -23.33 -34.87
N GLU A 523 -30.88 -24.25 -35.73
CA GLU A 523 -30.31 -25.52 -35.26
C GLU A 523 -29.16 -25.31 -34.27
N LYS A 524 -28.24 -24.38 -34.56
CA LYS A 524 -27.12 -24.07 -33.66
C LYS A 524 -27.57 -23.40 -32.36
N LEU A 525 -28.52 -22.47 -32.42
CA LEU A 525 -29.05 -21.78 -31.25
C LEU A 525 -29.82 -22.76 -30.35
N LYS A 526 -30.65 -23.64 -30.91
CA LYS A 526 -31.36 -24.70 -30.16
C LYS A 526 -30.39 -25.72 -29.57
N ALA A 527 -29.33 -26.09 -30.29
CA ALA A 527 -28.27 -26.94 -29.74
C ALA A 527 -27.52 -26.28 -28.56
N ALA A 528 -27.50 -24.95 -28.50
CA ALA A 528 -26.99 -24.17 -27.38
C ALA A 528 -28.05 -23.86 -26.30
N GLY A 529 -29.26 -24.43 -26.39
CA GLY A 529 -30.34 -24.23 -25.42
C GLY A 529 -31.05 -22.87 -25.50
N ILE A 530 -30.86 -22.10 -26.58
CA ILE A 530 -31.41 -20.74 -26.72
C ILE A 530 -32.81 -20.79 -27.31
N HIS A 531 -33.72 -20.05 -26.70
CA HIS A 531 -35.11 -19.96 -27.14
C HIS A 531 -35.22 -19.18 -28.45
N CYS A 532 -35.90 -19.75 -29.46
CA CYS A 532 -36.02 -19.16 -30.79
C CYS A 532 -37.50 -19.06 -31.18
N VAL A 533 -37.92 -17.88 -31.65
CA VAL A 533 -39.29 -17.63 -32.08
C VAL A 533 -39.36 -16.95 -33.45
N ALA A 534 -40.47 -17.14 -34.15
CA ALA A 534 -40.80 -16.47 -35.41
C ALA A 534 -42.08 -15.64 -35.24
N SER A 535 -42.14 -14.47 -35.86
CA SER A 535 -43.39 -13.70 -35.94
C SER A 535 -44.40 -14.42 -36.83
N THR A 536 -45.63 -14.56 -36.34
CA THR A 536 -46.77 -15.08 -37.12
C THR A 536 -47.74 -13.95 -37.41
N SER A 537 -48.18 -13.86 -38.66
CA SER A 537 -49.03 -12.76 -39.14
C SER A 537 -50.20 -13.27 -39.98
N GLU A 538 -51.33 -12.58 -39.88
CA GLU A 538 -52.44 -12.74 -40.82
C GLU A 538 -52.20 -11.88 -42.05
N ARG A 539 -52.43 -12.47 -43.23
CA ARG A 539 -52.29 -11.79 -44.51
C ARG A 539 -53.63 -11.17 -44.90
N VAL A 540 -53.73 -9.86 -44.82
CA VAL A 540 -54.87 -9.10 -45.31
C VAL A 540 -54.55 -8.63 -46.73
N VAL A 541 -55.38 -9.04 -47.69
CA VAL A 541 -55.23 -8.64 -49.10
C VAL A 541 -56.37 -7.70 -49.44
N GLN A 542 -56.03 -6.46 -49.79
CA GLN A 542 -56.96 -5.48 -50.32
C GLN A 542 -56.73 -5.34 -51.82
N GLU A 543 -57.74 -5.63 -52.62
CA GLU A 543 -57.73 -5.34 -54.06
C GLU A 543 -58.14 -3.89 -54.29
N LEU A 544 -57.27 -3.11 -54.92
CA LEU A 544 -57.53 -1.74 -55.32
C LEU A 544 -58.32 -1.73 -56.64
N SER A 545 -59.05 -0.65 -56.88
CA SER A 545 -59.90 -0.46 -58.07
C SER A 545 -59.14 -0.44 -59.39
N ASP A 546 -57.82 -0.34 -59.36
CA ASP A 546 -56.93 -0.38 -60.53
C ASP A 546 -56.25 -1.75 -60.75
N GLY A 547 -56.67 -2.79 -60.02
CA GLY A 547 -56.14 -4.15 -60.13
C GLY A 547 -54.86 -4.41 -59.33
N ARG A 548 -54.32 -3.41 -58.61
CA ARG A 548 -53.20 -3.61 -57.68
C ARG A 548 -53.67 -4.26 -56.38
N LYS A 549 -52.82 -5.08 -55.77
CA LYS A 549 -53.06 -5.70 -54.46
C LYS A 549 -52.18 -5.04 -53.42
N VAL A 550 -52.80 -4.49 -52.37
CA VAL A 550 -52.08 -4.14 -51.14
C VAL A 550 -52.13 -5.36 -50.24
N VAL A 551 -50.95 -5.87 -49.88
CA VAL A 551 -50.82 -6.97 -48.93
C VAL A 551 -50.31 -6.37 -47.63
N GLN A 552 -51.14 -6.43 -46.59
CA GLN A 552 -50.78 -6.05 -45.24
C GLN A 552 -50.64 -7.31 -44.38
N PHE A 553 -49.56 -7.38 -43.60
CA PHE A 553 -49.37 -8.43 -42.62
C PHE A 553 -49.68 -7.86 -41.25
N SER A 554 -50.66 -8.44 -40.56
CA SER A 554 -51.00 -8.07 -39.18
C SER A 554 -50.36 -9.06 -38.23
N PHE A 555 -49.53 -8.61 -37.30
CA PHE A 555 -48.93 -9.49 -36.29
C PHE A 555 -50.02 -10.14 -35.42
N VAL A 556 -49.86 -11.43 -35.12
CA VAL A 556 -50.75 -12.20 -34.25
C VAL A 556 -50.03 -12.61 -32.97
N ARG A 557 -48.89 -13.31 -33.11
CA ARG A 557 -48.07 -13.77 -31.98
C ARG A 557 -46.68 -14.19 -32.44
N PHE A 558 -45.76 -14.32 -31.49
CA PHE A 558 -44.55 -15.11 -31.68
C PHE A 558 -44.85 -16.60 -31.51
N ARG A 559 -44.22 -17.45 -32.32
CA ARG A 559 -44.32 -18.91 -32.24
C ARG A 559 -42.93 -19.52 -32.17
N GLU A 560 -42.75 -20.51 -31.32
CA GLU A 560 -41.49 -21.25 -31.22
C GLU A 560 -41.13 -21.98 -32.52
N TYR A 561 -39.82 -22.03 -32.78
CA TYR A 561 -39.20 -22.77 -33.88
C TYR A 561 -39.10 -24.27 -33.63
#